data_AF-A0A154QMK0-F1
#
_entry.id   AF-A0A154QMK0-F1
#
_cell.length_a   1.000
_cell.length_b   1.000
_cell.length_c   1.000
_cell.angle_alpha   90.00
_cell.angle_beta   90.00
_cell.angle_gamma   90.00
#
_symmetry.space_group_name_H-M   'P 1'
#
loop_
_entity.id
_entity.type
_entity.pdbx_description
1 polymer ?
#
loop_
_entity_poly.entity_id
_entity_poly.type
_entity_poly.pdbx_seq_one_letter_code
_entity_poly.pdbx_strand_id
1 'polypeptide(L)'
;MPKPGPRTTYRYTDQFKATAVRLSQLPGVAVGDVAASLYIHPFMLSRCRKQAREGLIMTKGVAVDKEVAAELKELRRVKKAYVRLKVEHDLLKKAIAFTSAPRPTSSPSSVSKISTR
;
A
#
# COMPACT_ATOMS: atom_id res chain seq x y z
N MET A 1 -21.77 -0.05 -8.42
CA MET A 1 -20.38 -0.09 -8.94
C MET A 1 -19.88 1.34 -9.07
N PRO A 2 -18.67 1.69 -8.61
CA PRO A 2 -18.11 3.04 -8.81
C PRO A 2 -17.87 3.29 -10.31
N LYS A 3 -18.30 4.45 -10.81
CA LYS A 3 -18.12 4.84 -12.21
C LYS A 3 -16.64 5.18 -12.45
N PRO A 4 -15.99 4.62 -13.49
CA PRO A 4 -14.62 5.01 -13.82
C PRO A 4 -14.59 6.50 -14.17
N GLY A 5 -13.64 7.22 -13.61
CA GLY A 5 -13.44 8.64 -13.88
C GLY A 5 -13.18 8.94 -15.37
N PRO A 6 -13.17 10.23 -15.77
CA PRO A 6 -12.96 10.64 -17.15
C PRO A 6 -11.66 10.03 -17.72
N ARG A 7 -11.74 9.48 -18.93
CA ARG A 7 -10.61 8.85 -19.60
C ARG A 7 -9.59 9.93 -19.98
N THR A 8 -8.42 9.90 -19.35
CA THR A 8 -7.31 10.82 -19.61
C THR A 8 -6.78 10.74 -21.05
N THR A 9 -6.80 9.55 -21.66
CA THR A 9 -6.35 9.35 -23.05
C THR A 9 -7.11 8.21 -23.74
N TYR A 10 -7.44 8.37 -25.03
CA TYR A 10 -8.11 7.35 -25.84
C TYR A 10 -7.18 6.18 -26.22
N ARG A 11 -5.92 6.47 -26.58
CA ARG A 11 -4.88 5.48 -26.91
C ARG A 11 -3.54 5.90 -26.34
N TYR A 12 -2.82 4.95 -25.75
CA TYR A 12 -1.45 5.14 -25.29
C TYR A 12 -0.45 4.78 -26.39
N THR A 13 0.64 5.54 -26.48
CA THR A 13 1.75 5.26 -27.39
C THR A 13 2.48 3.97 -26.99
N ASP A 14 3.14 3.32 -27.94
CA ASP A 14 3.82 2.05 -27.66
C ASP A 14 5.06 2.25 -26.77
N GLN A 15 5.72 3.41 -26.86
CA GLN A 15 6.78 3.81 -25.93
C GLN A 15 6.26 3.91 -24.49
N PHE A 16 5.07 4.50 -24.29
CA PHE A 16 4.46 4.60 -22.98
C PHE A 16 4.13 3.21 -22.40
N LYS A 17 3.53 2.33 -23.21
CA LYS A 17 3.26 0.95 -22.80
C LYS A 17 4.54 0.18 -22.47
N ALA A 18 5.59 0.34 -23.28
CA ALA A 18 6.89 -0.31 -23.05
C ALA A 18 7.53 0.15 -21.73
N THR A 19 7.49 1.46 -21.45
CA THR A 19 7.99 2.05 -20.20
C THR A 19 7.20 1.55 -18.99
N ALA A 20 5.86 1.57 -19.08
CA ALA A 20 5.00 1.09 -18.01
C ALA A 20 5.25 -0.40 -17.68
N VAL A 21 5.41 -1.23 -18.72
CA VAL A 21 5.76 -2.65 -18.56
C VAL A 21 7.13 -2.80 -17.88
N ARG A 22 8.14 -2.03 -18.28
CA ARG A 22 9.47 -2.08 -17.68
C ARG A 22 9.48 -1.68 -16.21
N LEU A 23 8.80 -0.60 -15.86
CA LEU A 23 8.63 -0.16 -14.48
C LEU A 23 7.94 -1.24 -13.62
N SER A 24 6.96 -1.95 -14.19
CA SER A 24 6.25 -3.04 -13.51
C SER A 24 7.07 -4.34 -13.34
N GLN A 25 8.16 -4.50 -14.08
CA GLN A 25 9.05 -5.66 -14.00
C GLN A 25 10.18 -5.47 -12.98
N LEU A 26 10.35 -4.25 -12.45
CA LEU A 26 11.38 -3.97 -11.45
C LEU A 26 11.11 -4.75 -10.15
N PRO A 27 12.16 -5.28 -9.50
CA PRO A 27 12.01 -6.10 -8.31
C PRO A 27 11.40 -5.29 -7.16
N GLY A 28 10.38 -5.87 -6.50
CA GLY A 28 9.71 -5.27 -5.35
C GLY A 28 8.76 -4.12 -5.68
N VAL A 29 8.49 -3.84 -6.95
CA VAL A 29 7.48 -2.86 -7.37
C VAL A 29 6.12 -3.54 -7.54
N ALA A 30 5.08 -3.02 -6.89
CA ALA A 30 3.72 -3.50 -7.10
C ALA A 30 3.11 -2.88 -8.36
N VAL A 31 2.30 -3.65 -9.08
CA VAL A 31 1.57 -3.18 -10.28
C VAL A 31 0.65 -2.00 -9.93
N GLY A 32 0.04 -2.02 -8.74
CA GLY A 32 -0.81 -0.94 -8.25
C GLY A 32 -0.06 0.38 -8.10
N ASP A 33 1.15 0.35 -7.56
CA ASP A 33 1.96 1.57 -7.34
C ASP A 33 2.34 2.23 -8.66
N VAL A 34 2.74 1.44 -9.66
CA VAL A 34 3.10 1.94 -11.01
C VAL A 34 1.87 2.45 -11.75
N ALA A 35 0.74 1.78 -11.59
CA ALA A 35 -0.52 2.21 -12.19
C ALA A 35 -0.98 3.54 -11.58
N ALA A 36 -0.86 3.70 -10.26
CA ALA A 36 -1.16 4.96 -9.57
C ALA A 36 -0.23 6.10 -10.01
N SER A 37 1.08 5.84 -10.15
CA SER A 37 2.04 6.87 -10.57
C SER A 37 1.85 7.31 -12.04
N LEU A 38 1.48 6.39 -12.93
CA LEU A 38 1.19 6.67 -14.34
C LEU A 38 -0.26 7.14 -14.57
N TYR A 39 -1.07 7.24 -13.51
CA TYR A 39 -2.49 7.58 -13.56
C TYR A 39 -3.30 6.68 -14.50
N ILE A 40 -3.01 5.37 -14.49
CA ILE A 40 -3.70 4.34 -15.27
C ILE A 40 -4.38 3.36 -14.31
N HIS A 41 -5.48 2.75 -14.74
CA HIS A 41 -6.07 1.64 -14.00
C HIS A 41 -5.13 0.41 -13.96
N PRO A 42 -4.93 -0.27 -12.80
CA PRO A 42 -4.03 -1.42 -12.67
C PRO A 42 -4.28 -2.56 -13.67
N PHE A 43 -5.55 -2.81 -14.02
CA PHE A 43 -5.93 -3.79 -15.05
C PHE A 43 -5.30 -3.52 -16.42
N MET A 44 -5.18 -2.24 -16.81
CA MET A 44 -4.56 -1.86 -18.09
C MET A 44 -3.07 -2.22 -18.10
N LEU A 45 -2.39 -2.02 -16.98
CA LEU A 45 -0.98 -2.38 -16.84
C LEU A 45 -0.78 -3.90 -16.87
N SER A 46 -1.66 -4.66 -16.20
CA SER A 46 -1.68 -6.13 -16.31
C SER A 46 -1.88 -6.61 -17.75
N ARG A 47 -2.78 -5.96 -18.50
CA ARG A 47 -2.97 -6.24 -19.93
C ARG A 47 -1.71 -5.95 -20.75
N CYS A 48 -1.05 -4.81 -20.51
CA CYS A 48 0.21 -4.48 -21.19
C CYS A 48 1.32 -5.51 -20.87
N ARG A 49 1.40 -6.03 -19.63
CA ARG A 49 2.35 -7.10 -19.27
C ARG A 49 2.08 -8.38 -20.07
N LYS A 50 0.82 -8.74 -20.27
CA LYS A 50 0.43 -9.90 -21.09
C LYS A 50 0.87 -9.70 -22.54
N GLN A 51 0.56 -8.54 -23.13
CA GLN A 51 0.95 -8.19 -24.50
C GLN A 51 2.47 -8.16 -24.70
N ALA A 52 3.24 -7.72 -23.70
CA ALA A 52 4.70 -7.77 -23.75
C ALA A 52 5.26 -9.20 -23.70
N ARG A 53 4.62 -10.13 -22.99
CA ARG A 53 4.98 -11.57 -22.99
C ARG A 53 4.68 -12.23 -24.33
N GLU A 54 3.60 -11.81 -24.96
CA GLU A 54 3.15 -12.27 -26.29
C GLU A 54 3.95 -11.62 -27.44
N GLY A 55 4.91 -10.74 -27.15
CA GLY A 55 5.76 -10.10 -28.16
C GLY A 55 5.11 -8.96 -28.94
N LEU A 56 3.87 -8.58 -28.60
CA LEU A 56 3.13 -7.48 -29.25
C LEU A 56 3.70 -6.09 -28.92
N ILE A 57 4.45 -5.96 -27.83
CA ILE A 57 5.06 -4.70 -27.39
C ILE A 57 6.56 -4.88 -27.30
N MET A 58 7.31 -4.13 -28.11
CA MET A 58 8.76 -4.10 -28.03
C MET A 58 9.21 -3.35 -26.78
N THR A 59 9.79 -4.07 -25.82
CA THR A 59 10.31 -3.54 -24.55
C THR A 59 11.83 -3.47 -24.48
N LYS A 60 12.52 -3.88 -25.54
CA LYS A 60 13.99 -3.89 -25.63
C LYS A 60 14.46 -2.45 -25.91
N GLY A 61 15.12 -1.80 -24.95
CA GLY A 61 15.72 -0.47 -25.12
C GLY A 61 15.39 0.57 -24.03
N VAL A 62 14.36 0.36 -23.21
CA VAL A 62 14.06 1.27 -22.09
C VAL A 62 14.92 0.87 -20.90
N ALA A 63 16.04 1.57 -20.71
CA ALA A 63 16.87 1.44 -19.52
C ALA A 63 16.21 2.19 -18.36
N VAL A 64 16.09 1.53 -17.21
CA VAL A 64 15.81 2.20 -15.94
C VAL A 64 17.15 2.36 -15.23
N ASP A 65 17.45 3.56 -14.77
CA ASP A 65 18.70 3.86 -14.08
C ASP A 65 18.85 2.98 -12.83
N LYS A 66 19.94 2.21 -12.81
CA LYS A 66 20.20 1.19 -11.77
C LYS A 66 20.44 1.82 -10.40
N GLU A 67 20.99 3.03 -10.37
CA GLU A 67 21.26 3.80 -9.15
C GLU A 67 19.95 4.22 -8.47
N VAL A 68 19.02 4.78 -9.24
CA VAL A 68 17.67 5.13 -8.76
C VAL A 68 16.94 3.89 -8.20
N ALA A 69 17.12 2.73 -8.83
CA ALA A 69 16.54 1.49 -8.33
C ALA A 69 17.12 1.05 -6.96
N ALA A 70 18.41 1.30 -6.72
CA ALA A 70 19.05 0.99 -5.43
C ALA A 70 18.55 1.94 -4.32
N GLU A 71 18.48 3.24 -4.59
CA GLU A 71 17.96 4.23 -3.65
C GLU A 71 16.49 3.94 -3.26
N LEU A 72 15.66 3.58 -4.24
CA LEU A 72 14.26 3.21 -4.01
C LEU A 72 14.14 1.96 -3.11
N LYS A 73 15.09 1.02 -3.20
CA LYS A 73 15.11 -0.17 -2.34
C LYS A 73 15.39 0.21 -0.88
N GLU A 74 16.35 1.09 -0.64
CA GLU A 74 16.66 1.57 0.70
C GLU A 74 15.51 2.38 1.30
N LEU A 75 14.92 3.31 0.53
CA LEU A 75 13.74 4.05 0.97
C LEU A 75 12.57 3.14 1.37
N ARG A 76 12.36 2.03 0.65
CA ARG A 76 11.33 1.04 1.00
C ARG A 76 11.65 0.29 2.30
N ARG A 77 12.91 -0.05 2.53
CA ARG A 77 13.36 -0.71 3.78
C ARG A 77 13.09 0.20 4.97
N VAL A 78 13.48 1.47 4.87
CA VAL A 78 13.27 2.48 5.91
C VAL A 78 11.78 2.69 6.20
N LYS A 79 10.94 2.83 5.15
CA LYS A 79 9.48 2.98 5.35
C LYS A 79 8.84 1.79 6.07
N LYS A 80 9.25 0.56 5.75
CA LYS A 80 8.75 -0.65 6.44
C LYS A 80 9.19 -0.68 7.91
N ALA A 81 10.44 -0.33 8.19
CA ALA A 81 10.94 -0.25 9.55
C ALA A 81 10.19 0.82 10.36
N TYR A 82 9.93 1.98 9.76
CA TYR A 82 9.17 3.06 10.40
C TYR A 82 7.74 2.65 10.76
N VAL A 83 7.01 1.99 9.85
CA VAL A 83 5.65 1.50 10.14
C VAL A 83 5.65 0.48 11.26
N ARG A 84 6.60 -0.46 11.26
CA ARG A 84 6.75 -1.44 12.34
C ARG A 84 7.02 -0.76 13.68
N LEU A 85 7.99 0.15 13.72
CA LEU A 85 8.35 0.88 14.92
C LEU A 85 7.16 1.68 15.48
N LYS A 86 6.36 2.31 14.61
CA LYS A 86 5.17 3.06 15.02
C LYS A 86 4.13 2.15 15.69
N VAL A 87 3.89 0.97 15.13
CA VAL A 87 2.98 -0.02 15.73
C VAL A 87 3.49 -0.51 17.08
N GLU A 88 4.77 -0.87 17.17
CA GLU A 88 5.40 -1.28 18.43
C GLU A 88 5.29 -0.20 19.50
N HIS A 89 5.58 1.04 19.14
CA HIS A 89 5.48 2.19 20.04
C HIS A 89 4.03 2.45 20.49
N ASP A 90 3.05 2.36 19.60
CA ASP A 90 1.64 2.53 19.95
C ASP A 90 1.15 1.42 20.89
N LEU A 91 1.64 0.18 20.72
CA LEU A 91 1.36 -0.93 21.64
C LEU A 91 1.99 -0.69 23.02
N LEU A 92 3.25 -0.25 23.07
CA LEU A 92 3.93 0.07 24.33
C LEU A 92 3.20 1.18 25.08
N LYS A 93 2.77 2.24 24.39
CA LYS A 93 1.96 3.31 24.98
C LYS A 93 0.65 2.80 25.59
N LYS A 94 -0.06 1.92 24.88
CA LYS A 94 -1.30 1.31 25.38
C LYS A 94 -1.05 0.43 26.62
N ALA A 95 0.05 -0.33 26.62
CA ALA A 95 0.42 -1.16 27.77
C ALA A 95 0.75 -0.31 29.00
N ILE A 96 1.55 0.75 28.84
CA ILE A 96 1.85 1.70 29.92
C ILE A 96 0.55 2.29 30.46
N ALA A 97 -0.31 2.83 29.60
CA ALA A 97 -1.59 3.41 29.99
C ALA A 97 -2.47 2.43 30.77
N PHE A 98 -2.52 1.16 30.36
CA PHE A 98 -3.25 0.11 31.06
C PHE A 98 -2.69 -0.17 32.45
N THR A 99 -1.36 -0.24 32.59
CA THR A 99 -0.71 -0.51 33.88
C THR A 99 -0.71 0.70 34.83
N SER A 100 -0.68 1.92 34.29
CA SER A 100 -0.66 3.16 35.08
C SER A 100 -2.06 3.64 35.48
N ALA A 101 -3.12 3.11 34.85
CA ALA A 101 -4.49 3.45 35.22
C ALA A 101 -4.78 2.95 36.65
N PRO A 102 -5.29 3.81 37.56
CA PRO A 102 -5.71 3.39 38.88
C PRO A 102 -6.78 2.30 38.75
N ARG A 103 -6.64 1.20 39.52
CA ARG A 103 -7.71 0.20 39.62
C ARG A 103 -8.97 0.92 40.12
N PRO A 104 -10.15 0.73 39.49
CA PRO A 104 -11.38 1.26 40.03
C PRO A 104 -11.55 0.68 41.43
N THR A 105 -11.48 1.54 42.44
CA THR A 105 -11.67 1.17 43.83
C THR A 105 -13.10 0.67 44.00
N SER A 106 -13.24 -0.63 44.24
CA SER A 106 -14.45 -1.37 44.65
C SER A 106 -15.72 -1.17 43.81
N SER A 107 -16.24 -2.26 43.26
CA SER A 107 -17.61 -2.34 42.73
C SER A 107 -18.62 -1.97 43.83
N PRO A 108 -19.67 -1.16 43.54
CA PRO A 108 -20.73 -0.91 44.51
C PRO A 108 -21.45 -2.23 44.75
N SER A 109 -21.39 -2.74 45.99
CA SER A 109 -22.14 -3.92 46.41
C SER A 109 -23.62 -3.69 46.15
N SER A 110 -24.25 -4.60 45.40
CA SER A 110 -25.67 -4.57 45.08
C SER A 110 -26.51 -4.66 46.36
N VAL A 111 -27.04 -3.53 46.83
CA VAL A 111 -28.06 -3.52 47.88
C VAL A 111 -29.37 -3.99 47.23
N SER A 112 -29.73 -5.24 47.44
CA SER A 112 -31.04 -5.78 47.07
C SER A 112 -32.11 -5.07 47.89
N LYS A 113 -32.89 -4.18 47.28
CA LYS A 113 -34.08 -3.61 47.92
C LYS A 113 -35.13 -4.71 48.06
N ILE A 114 -35.30 -5.20 49.28
CA ILE A 114 -36.40 -6.08 49.68
C ILE A 114 -37.71 -5.29 49.49
N SER A 115 -38.56 -5.76 48.57
CA SER A 115 -39.91 -5.22 48.36
C SER A 115 -40.84 -5.79 49.42
N THR A 116 -41.23 -4.97 50.39
CA THR A 116 -42.28 -5.30 51.37
C THR A 116 -43.66 -5.28 50.70
N ARG A 117 -44.47 -6.30 51.01
CA ARG A 117 -45.83 -6.54 50.51
C ARG A 117 -46.87 -5.97 51.46
#